data_AF-A0AAW6P756-F1
#
_entry.id   AF-A0AAW6P756-F1
#
_cell.length_a   1.000
_cell.length_b   1.000
_cell.length_c   1.000
_cell.angle_alpha   90.00
_cell.angle_beta   90.00
_cell.angle_gamma   90.00
#
_symmetry.space_group_name_H-M   'P 1'
#
loop_
_entity.id
_entity.type
_entity.pdbx_description
1 polymer ?
#
loop_
_entity_poly.entity_id
_entity_poly.type
_entity_poly.pdbx_seq_one_letter_code
_entity_poly.pdbx_strand_id
1 'polypeptide(L)' 'DRYCPASAMGCGNGSSRTQHPIETFGEDWADGSDWGLDETPAQPIEVRQPTP' A
#
# COMPACT_ATOMS: atom_id res chain seq x y z
N ASP A 1 9.03 21.08 -26.62
CA ASP A 1 8.43 21.45 -25.32
C ASP A 1 7.29 20.55 -24.94
N ARG A 2 7.55 19.58 -24.06
CA ARG A 2 6.51 18.76 -23.41
C ARG A 2 6.90 18.60 -21.95
N TYR A 3 6.85 19.72 -21.23
CA TYR A 3 6.99 19.72 -19.78
C TYR A 3 5.59 19.71 -19.17
N CYS A 4 5.33 18.73 -18.31
CA CYS A 4 4.14 18.70 -17.49
C CYS A 4 4.35 19.61 -16.27
N PRO A 5 3.35 20.40 -15.86
CA PRO A 5 3.43 21.15 -14.61
C PRO A 5 3.65 20.21 -13.41
N ALA A 6 4.30 20.70 -12.36
CA ALA A 6 4.72 19.89 -11.21
C ALA A 6 3.56 19.23 -10.43
N SER A 7 2.32 19.66 -10.66
CA SER A 7 1.10 19.13 -10.03
C SER A 7 0.23 18.28 -10.96
N ALA A 8 0.69 17.97 -12.18
CA ALA A 8 -0.06 17.18 -13.14
C ALA A 8 -0.07 15.67 -12.81
N MET A 9 -1.01 15.23 -11.97
CA MET A 9 -1.15 13.83 -11.51
C MET A 9 -1.21 12.82 -12.68
N GLY A 10 -1.91 13.16 -13.77
CA GLY A 10 -2.03 12.29 -14.95
C GLY A 10 -0.73 12.09 -15.72
N CYS A 11 0.29 12.89 -15.44
CA CYS A 11 1.65 12.77 -15.99
C CYS A 11 2.64 12.20 -14.96
N GLY A 12 2.18 11.87 -13.74
CA GLY A 12 3.02 11.44 -12.62
C GLY A 12 3.69 12.58 -11.85
N ASN A 13 3.43 13.84 -12.21
CA ASN A 13 3.90 15.00 -11.48
C ASN A 13 2.88 15.37 -10.39
N GLY A 14 3.33 15.50 -9.16
CA GLY A 14 2.45 15.71 -8.00
C GLY A 14 2.23 14.37 -7.32
N SER A 15 3.01 14.11 -6.29
CA SER A 15 2.71 13.05 -5.35
C SER A 15 2.17 13.70 -4.09
N SER A 16 1.08 13.15 -3.56
CA SER A 16 0.65 13.49 -2.21
C SER A 16 1.48 12.72 -1.20
N ARG A 17 1.63 13.27 0.01
CA ARG A 17 2.27 12.56 1.12
C ARG A 17 1.42 11.35 1.50
N THR A 18 2.02 10.17 1.56
CA THR A 18 1.41 9.01 2.21
C THR A 18 1.30 9.28 3.71
N GLN A 19 0.10 9.16 4.27
CA GLN A 19 -0.12 9.27 5.71
C GLN A 19 0.62 8.14 6.43
N HIS A 20 1.39 8.44 7.49
CA HIS A 20 2.00 7.39 8.29
C HIS A 20 0.92 6.73 9.15
N PRO A 21 0.92 5.39 9.29
CA PRO A 21 -0.06 4.66 10.10
C PRO A 21 -0.19 5.18 11.54
N ILE A 22 0.93 5.55 12.17
CA ILE A 22 0.98 6.13 13.51
C ILE A 22 0.14 7.41 13.65
N GLU A 23 -0.02 8.19 12.58
CA GLU A 23 -0.77 9.46 12.61
C GLU A 23 -2.28 9.22 12.69
N THR A 24 -2.77 8.05 12.25
CA THR A 24 -4.21 7.69 12.26
C THR A 24 -4.53 6.68 13.35
N PHE A 25 -3.64 5.72 13.59
CA PHE A 25 -3.89 4.55 14.44
C PHE A 25 -3.21 4.64 15.82
N GLY A 26 -2.31 5.60 16.05
CA GLY A 26 -1.61 5.77 17.33
C GLY A 26 -0.25 5.06 17.38
N GLU A 27 0.45 5.21 18.51
CA GLU A 27 1.82 4.69 18.71
C GLU A 27 1.87 3.15 18.72
N ASP A 28 0.78 2.52 19.17
CA ASP A 28 0.57 1.07 19.25
C ASP A 28 0.08 0.47 17.93
N TRP A 29 0.08 1.23 16.83
CA TRP A 29 -0.36 0.75 15.51
C TRP A 29 0.32 -0.56 15.08
N ALA A 30 1.58 -0.78 15.49
CA ALA A 30 2.35 -1.97 15.15
C ALA A 30 2.04 -3.17 16.05
N ASP A 31 1.43 -2.96 17.22
CA ASP A 31 1.20 -4.00 18.24
C ASP A 31 -0.08 -4.80 17.99
N GLY A 32 -0.92 -4.36 17.04
CA GLY A 32 -2.17 -5.03 16.71
C GLY A 32 -1.98 -6.45 16.18
N SER A 33 -2.50 -7.47 16.88
CA SER A 33 -2.53 -8.85 16.38
C SER A 33 -3.45 -9.05 15.15
N ASP A 34 -4.19 -8.02 14.73
CA ASP A 34 -5.08 -8.06 13.57
C ASP A 34 -4.33 -7.95 12.21
N TRP A 35 -3.01 -7.72 12.23
CA TRP A 35 -2.22 -7.65 10.99
C TRP A 35 -2.08 -9.00 10.27
N GLY A 36 -2.57 -10.10 10.85
CA GLY A 36 -2.44 -11.45 10.29
C GLY A 36 -0.98 -11.89 10.17
N LEU A 37 -0.09 -11.29 10.98
CA LEU A 37 1.32 -11.65 11.08
C LEU A 37 1.56 -12.80 12.05
N ASP A 38 0.55 -13.18 12.83
CA ASP A 38 0.55 -14.44 13.57
C ASP A 38 0.81 -15.59 12.61
N GLU A 39 1.62 -16.54 13.08
CA GLU A 39 2.08 -17.69 12.32
C GLU A 39 0.94 -18.68 12.07
N THR A 40 0.09 -18.27 11.13
CA THR A 40 -0.90 -19.11 10.50
C THR A 40 -0.16 -19.99 9.50
N PRO A 41 -0.37 -21.32 9.48
CA PRO A 41 0.24 -22.19 8.49
C PRO A 41 -0.02 -21.61 7.09
N ALA A 42 1.05 -21.35 6.35
CA ALA A 42 0.98 -20.78 5.01
C ALA A 42 0.01 -21.63 4.18
N GLN A 43 -1.14 -21.06 3.85
CA GLN A 43 -2.07 -21.69 2.92
C GLN A 43 -1.40 -21.70 1.55
N PRO A 44 -1.49 -22.78 0.78
CA PRO A 44 -1.00 -22.78 -0.59
C PRO A 44 -1.62 -21.60 -1.34
N ILE A 45 -0.77 -20.68 -1.82
CA ILE A 45 -1.18 -19.62 -2.73
C ILE A 45 -1.57 -20.28 -4.05
N GLU A 46 -2.88 -20.46 -4.26
CA GLU A 46 -3.45 -20.86 -5.54
C GLU A 46 -3.20 -19.75 -6.57
N VAL A 47 -2.14 -19.91 -7.36
CA VAL A 47 -1.84 -19.01 -8.47
C VAL A 47 -2.97 -19.16 -9.48
N ARG A 48 -3.91 -18.21 -9.48
CA ARG A 48 -4.97 -18.14 -10.49
C ARG A 48 -4.29 -17.99 -11.85
N GLN A 49 -4.26 -19.07 -12.63
CA GLN A 49 -3.73 -19.00 -13.98
C GLN A 49 -4.63 -18.10 -14.83
N PRO A 50 -4.04 -17.26 -15.71
CA PRO A 50 -4.85 -16.45 -16.62
C PRO A 50 -5.70 -17.39 -17.49
N THR A 51 -6.99 -17.08 -17.59
CA THR A 51 -7.90 -17.74 -18.53
C THR A 51 -7.39 -17.52 -19.96
N PRO A 52 -7.37 -18.55 -20.82
CA PRO A 52 -6.87 -18.43 -22.20
C PRO A 52 -7.63 -17.39 -23.02
#